data_AF-A0AAV8TA16-F1
#
_entry.id   AF-A0AAV8TA16-F1
#
_cell.length_a   1.000
_cell.length_b   1.000
_cell.length_c   1.000
_cell.angle_alpha   90.00
_cell.angle_beta   90.00
_cell.angle_gamma   90.00
#
_symmetry.space_group_name_H-M   'P 1'
#
loop_
_entity.id
_entity.type
_entity.pdbx_description
1 polymer ?
#
loop_
_entity_poly.entity_id
_entity_poly.type
_entity_poly.pdbx_seq_one_letter_code
_entity_poly.pdbx_strand_id
1 'polypeptide(L)'
;MSSSNLPDELWRQILEIGIRNSKFTYKDLCCISISCRRLRRLSSEDSLWSHLLFSDFAQPFTASAKSVYKIRYEKEKGRKLAAHRRAVLRAESQIMERQRRTVEIQNLLRLETQKMRAAANEFSNLHKIRQASLALNVWQPEVIRSRQKQMVEQCSVPVESRLHSLEMELKLCKHQISGFKKAYRDEIQRLETAKQELASLKYHPLRDYKSTDICEGGECNKRRKKLKFWINAPDPDGNHH
;
A
#
# COMPACT_ATOMS: atom_id res chain seq x y z
N MET A 1 -26.25 -37.47 29.46
CA MET A 1 -27.61 -37.11 29.01
C MET A 1 -27.61 -37.06 27.49
N SER A 2 -28.05 -38.14 26.87
CA SER A 2 -27.92 -38.37 25.43
C SER A 2 -28.85 -37.42 24.66
N SER A 3 -28.27 -36.53 23.85
CA SER A 3 -28.97 -35.64 22.90
C SER A 3 -29.74 -36.39 21.79
N SER A 4 -29.83 -37.72 21.89
CA SER A 4 -30.51 -38.63 20.98
C SER A 4 -32.01 -38.78 21.22
N ASN A 5 -32.55 -38.32 22.37
CA ASN A 5 -33.94 -38.63 22.77
C ASN A 5 -34.99 -37.59 22.31
N LEU A 6 -34.56 -36.42 21.84
CA LEU A 6 -35.49 -35.41 21.33
C LEU A 6 -35.93 -35.78 19.91
N PRO A 7 -37.22 -35.67 19.51
CA PRO A 7 -37.70 -35.87 18.13
C PRO A 7 -37.09 -34.92 17.09
N ASP A 8 -37.11 -35.31 15.81
CA ASP A 8 -36.55 -34.50 14.70
C ASP A 8 -37.31 -33.17 14.54
N GLU A 9 -38.62 -33.16 14.82
CA GLU A 9 -39.51 -32.00 14.76
C GLU A 9 -39.10 -30.92 15.76
N LEU A 10 -38.78 -31.32 16.99
CA LEU A 10 -38.33 -30.38 18.02
C LEU A 10 -36.94 -29.85 17.70
N TRP A 11 -36.04 -30.69 17.18
CA TRP A 11 -34.73 -30.21 16.72
C TRP A 11 -34.85 -29.19 15.58
N ARG A 12 -35.73 -29.45 14.59
CA ARG A 12 -36.02 -28.49 13.51
C ARG A 12 -36.52 -27.17 14.08
N GLN A 13 -37.49 -27.22 14.99
CA GLN A 13 -38.08 -26.03 15.59
C GLN A 13 -37.04 -25.24 16.40
N ILE A 14 -36.16 -25.90 17.15
CA ILE A 14 -35.06 -25.25 17.88
C ILE A 14 -34.10 -24.54 16.91
N LEU A 15 -33.70 -25.20 15.82
CA LEU A 15 -32.80 -24.62 14.82
C LEU A 15 -33.45 -23.43 14.11
N GLU A 16 -34.72 -23.56 13.74
CA GLU A 16 -35.48 -22.52 13.05
C GLU A 16 -35.69 -21.29 13.95
N ILE A 17 -36.08 -21.49 15.21
CA ILE A 17 -36.18 -20.41 16.22
C ILE A 17 -34.82 -19.72 16.41
N GLY A 18 -33.74 -20.50 16.44
CA GLY A 18 -32.38 -19.95 16.54
C GLY A 18 -32.01 -19.04 15.38
N ILE A 19 -32.36 -19.44 14.14
CA ILE A 19 -32.11 -18.64 12.93
C ILE A 19 -33.01 -17.40 12.88
N ARG A 20 -34.32 -17.55 13.13
CA ARG A 20 -35.29 -16.44 13.09
C ARG A 20 -34.97 -15.36 14.12
N ASN A 21 -34.42 -15.75 15.27
CA ASN A 21 -33.99 -14.81 16.30
C ASN A 21 -32.55 -14.28 16.08
N SER A 22 -31.93 -14.56 14.93
CA SER A 22 -30.55 -14.18 14.59
C SER A 22 -29.50 -14.68 15.59
N LYS A 23 -29.80 -15.74 16.35
CA LYS A 23 -28.88 -16.38 17.30
C LYS A 23 -28.00 -17.44 16.64
N PHE A 24 -28.48 -18.05 15.54
CA PHE A 24 -27.71 -18.99 14.73
C PHE A 24 -27.41 -18.40 13.35
N THR A 25 -26.14 -18.48 12.97
CA THR A 25 -25.62 -18.12 11.66
C THR A 25 -25.36 -19.37 10.81
N TYR A 26 -25.00 -19.18 9.54
CA TYR A 26 -24.56 -20.29 8.67
C TYR A 26 -23.37 -21.06 9.26
N LYS A 27 -22.51 -20.42 10.08
CA LYS A 27 -21.37 -21.07 10.72
C LYS A 27 -21.84 -22.11 11.73
N ASP A 28 -22.86 -21.76 12.52
CA ASP A 28 -23.41 -22.64 13.55
C ASP A 28 -24.07 -23.86 12.92
N LEU A 29 -24.85 -23.68 11.84
CA LEU A 29 -25.40 -24.79 11.07
C LEU A 29 -24.31 -25.69 10.46
N CYS A 30 -23.23 -25.10 9.95
CA CYS A 30 -22.09 -25.87 9.44
C CYS A 30 -21.42 -26.68 10.56
N CYS A 31 -21.19 -26.09 11.75
CA CYS A 31 -20.66 -26.80 12.91
C CYS A 31 -21.57 -27.96 13.34
N ILE A 32 -22.88 -27.70 13.47
CA ILE A 32 -23.90 -28.71 13.81
C ILE A 32 -23.92 -29.85 12.79
N SER A 33 -23.69 -29.55 11.51
CA SER A 33 -23.66 -30.56 10.44
C SER A 33 -22.51 -31.56 10.56
N ILE A 34 -21.45 -31.21 11.28
CA ILE A 34 -20.27 -32.04 11.49
C ILE A 34 -20.43 -32.90 12.76
N SER A 35 -21.26 -32.47 13.70
CA SER A 35 -21.42 -33.13 15.01
C SER A 35 -21.94 -34.57 14.92
N CYS A 36 -23.00 -34.84 14.13
CA CYS A 36 -23.49 -36.21 13.94
C CYS A 36 -24.31 -36.38 12.64
N ARG A 37 -24.52 -37.63 12.21
CA ARG A 37 -25.28 -37.95 10.97
C ARG A 37 -26.71 -37.41 10.99
N ARG A 38 -27.38 -37.51 12.14
CA ARG A 38 -28.75 -37.04 12.34
C ARG A 38 -28.84 -35.51 12.17
N LEU A 39 -27.98 -34.77 12.86
CA LEU A 39 -27.91 -33.32 12.78
C LEU A 39 -27.43 -32.84 11.40
N ARG A 40 -26.56 -33.58 10.72
CA ARG A 40 -26.18 -33.31 9.32
C ARG A 40 -27.36 -33.32 8.37
N ARG A 41 -28.30 -34.26 8.56
CA ARG A 41 -29.53 -34.34 7.76
C ARG A 41 -30.43 -33.14 8.05
N LEU A 42 -30.69 -32.86 9.33
CA LEU A 42 -31.55 -31.76 9.76
C LEU A 42 -30.97 -30.38 9.36
N SER A 43 -29.68 -30.16 9.54
CA SER A 43 -29.01 -28.91 9.17
C SER A 43 -28.89 -28.69 7.66
N SER A 44 -29.22 -29.70 6.84
CA SER A 44 -29.21 -29.62 5.38
C SER A 44 -30.60 -29.37 4.79
N GLU A 45 -31.64 -29.23 5.63
CA GLU A 45 -32.99 -28.93 5.19
C GLU A 45 -33.10 -27.53 4.56
N ASP A 46 -33.82 -27.44 3.44
CA ASP A 46 -33.85 -26.24 2.61
C ASP A 46 -34.62 -25.08 3.27
N SER A 47 -35.55 -25.37 4.19
CA SER A 47 -36.28 -24.38 4.99
C SER A 47 -35.34 -23.52 5.86
N LEU A 48 -34.40 -24.16 6.57
CA LEU A 48 -33.42 -23.48 7.41
C LEU A 48 -32.51 -22.55 6.59
N TRP A 49 -32.04 -23.04 5.43
CA TRP A 49 -31.23 -22.23 4.52
C TRP A 49 -32.04 -21.12 3.85
N SER A 50 -33.33 -21.33 3.58
CA SER A 50 -34.24 -20.31 3.03
C SER A 50 -34.50 -19.17 4.02
N HIS A 51 -34.55 -19.46 5.32
CA HIS A 51 -34.62 -18.43 6.36
C HIS A 51 -33.31 -17.62 6.43
N LEU A 52 -32.15 -18.26 6.36
CA LEU A 52 -30.84 -17.57 6.35
C LEU A 52 -30.64 -16.71 5.09
N LEU A 53 -30.70 -17.34 3.92
CA LEU A 53 -31.55 -16.93 2.83
C LEU A 53 -32.05 -15.46 2.80
N PHE A 54 -33.30 -15.38 3.22
CA PHE A 54 -34.12 -14.20 3.37
C PHE A 54 -33.53 -13.20 4.37
N SER A 55 -33.01 -13.66 5.51
CA SER A 55 -32.43 -12.78 6.54
C SER A 55 -31.19 -12.03 6.04
N ASP A 56 -30.26 -12.74 5.40
CA ASP A 56 -28.94 -12.20 5.04
C ASP A 56 -28.94 -11.47 3.69
N PHE A 57 -29.82 -11.87 2.75
CA PHE A 57 -29.79 -11.37 1.37
C PHE A 57 -31.16 -10.91 0.83
N ALA A 58 -32.21 -10.92 1.65
CA ALA A 58 -33.53 -10.32 1.38
C ALA A 58 -34.18 -10.70 0.04
N GLN A 59 -34.07 -11.96 -0.40
CA GLN A 59 -34.72 -12.45 -1.63
C GLN A 59 -35.29 -13.88 -1.44
N PRO A 60 -36.30 -14.29 -2.23
CA PRO A 60 -36.76 -15.68 -2.32
C PRO A 60 -36.17 -16.43 -3.53
N PHE A 61 -36.14 -17.77 -3.50
CA PHE A 61 -35.53 -18.63 -4.55
C PHE A 61 -36.32 -19.91 -4.78
N THR A 62 -36.15 -20.48 -5.98
CA THR A 62 -36.80 -21.71 -6.45
C THR A 62 -35.83 -22.91 -6.55
N ALA A 63 -34.54 -22.70 -6.30
CA ALA A 63 -33.49 -23.71 -6.30
C ALA A 63 -33.06 -24.04 -4.85
N SER A 64 -32.29 -25.11 -4.63
CA SER A 64 -31.81 -25.48 -3.29
C SER A 64 -31.18 -24.27 -2.58
N ALA A 65 -31.83 -23.79 -1.53
CA ALA A 65 -31.45 -22.60 -0.79
C ALA A 65 -30.01 -22.68 -0.26
N LYS A 66 -29.55 -23.89 0.09
CA LYS A 66 -28.17 -24.13 0.54
C LYS A 66 -27.11 -23.83 -0.54
N SER A 67 -27.35 -24.24 -1.78
CA SER A 67 -26.39 -24.00 -2.88
C SER A 67 -26.38 -22.52 -3.27
N VAL A 68 -27.55 -21.88 -3.31
CA VAL A 68 -27.70 -20.45 -3.57
C VAL A 68 -27.02 -19.62 -2.49
N TYR A 69 -27.19 -20.00 -1.21
CA TYR A 69 -26.54 -19.33 -0.07
C TYR A 69 -25.02 -19.37 -0.24
N LYS A 70 -24.48 -20.55 -0.55
CA LYS A 70 -23.04 -20.73 -0.77
C LYS A 70 -22.50 -19.83 -1.89
N ILE A 71 -23.17 -19.78 -3.04
CA ILE A 71 -22.75 -18.95 -4.18
C ILE A 71 -22.77 -17.46 -3.80
N ARG A 72 -23.84 -16.99 -3.14
CA ARG A 72 -23.97 -15.59 -2.72
C ARG A 72 -22.94 -15.21 -1.68
N TYR A 73 -22.71 -16.08 -0.69
CA TYR A 73 -21.69 -15.88 0.32
C TYR A 73 -20.29 -15.73 -0.31
N GLU A 74 -19.91 -16.63 -1.22
CA GLU A 74 -18.61 -16.55 -1.90
C GLU A 74 -18.51 -15.29 -2.78
N LYS A 75 -19.59 -14.89 -3.46
CA LYS A 75 -19.65 -13.62 -4.20
C LYS A 75 -19.45 -12.43 -3.27
N GLU A 76 -20.14 -12.38 -2.13
CA GLU A 76 -20.03 -11.29 -1.16
C GLU A 76 -18.65 -11.20 -0.52
N LYS A 77 -18.10 -12.35 -0.12
CA LYS A 77 -16.73 -12.47 0.38
C LYS A 77 -15.72 -11.99 -0.66
N GLY A 78 -15.90 -12.40 -1.93
CA GLY A 78 -15.10 -11.92 -3.05
C GLY A 78 -15.19 -10.41 -3.24
N ARG A 79 -16.40 -9.84 -3.17
CA ARG A 79 -16.62 -8.38 -3.22
C ARG A 79 -15.88 -7.65 -2.09
N LYS A 80 -16.01 -8.11 -0.85
CA LYS A 80 -15.32 -7.53 0.31
C LYS A 80 -13.79 -7.59 0.17
N LEU A 81 -13.25 -8.72 -0.27
CA LEU A 81 -11.81 -8.89 -0.48
C LEU A 81 -11.29 -8.01 -1.62
N ALA A 82 -12.03 -7.92 -2.73
CA ALA A 82 -11.69 -7.03 -3.82
C ALA A 82 -11.75 -5.55 -3.41
N ALA A 83 -12.76 -5.15 -2.64
CA ALA A 83 -12.88 -3.79 -2.11
C ALA A 83 -11.69 -3.44 -1.19
N HIS A 84 -11.32 -4.37 -0.29
CA HIS A 84 -10.16 -4.24 0.58
C HIS A 84 -8.85 -4.14 -0.23
N ARG A 85 -8.62 -5.03 -1.20
CA ARG A 85 -7.44 -4.97 -2.09
C ARG A 85 -7.35 -3.63 -2.82
N ARG A 86 -8.47 -3.11 -3.33
CA ARG A 86 -8.50 -1.78 -3.95
C ARG A 86 -8.16 -0.67 -2.96
N ALA A 87 -8.64 -0.74 -1.72
CA ALA A 87 -8.32 0.24 -0.69
C ALA A 87 -6.81 0.26 -0.40
N VAL A 88 -6.20 -0.93 -0.23
CA VAL A 88 -4.74 -1.08 -0.04
C VAL A 88 -3.97 -0.48 -1.22
N LEU A 89 -4.32 -0.83 -2.46
CA LEU A 89 -3.63 -0.32 -3.65
C LEU A 89 -3.76 1.20 -3.79
N ARG A 90 -4.90 1.80 -3.42
CA ARG A 90 -5.06 3.26 -3.42
C ARG A 90 -4.16 3.92 -2.38
N ALA A 91 -4.07 3.37 -1.18
CA ALA A 91 -3.19 3.88 -0.13
C ALA A 91 -1.70 3.76 -0.54
N GLU A 92 -1.30 2.62 -1.13
CA GLU A 92 0.05 2.42 -1.67
C GLU A 92 0.37 3.42 -2.79
N SER A 93 -0.57 3.64 -3.71
CA SER A 93 -0.44 4.65 -4.77
C SER A 93 -0.27 6.06 -4.21
N GLN A 94 -1.03 6.43 -3.17
CA GLN A 94 -0.87 7.72 -2.51
C GLN A 94 0.52 7.87 -1.88
N ILE A 95 1.04 6.84 -1.19
CA ILE A 95 2.39 6.87 -0.62
C ILE A 95 3.44 7.13 -1.70
N MET A 96 3.37 6.43 -2.83
CA MET A 96 4.30 6.61 -3.94
C MET A 96 4.26 8.04 -4.50
N GLU A 97 3.07 8.60 -4.68
CA GLU A 97 2.89 9.98 -5.14
C GLU A 97 3.46 11.00 -4.15
N ARG A 98 3.25 10.78 -2.84
CA ARG A 98 3.81 11.63 -1.77
C ARG A 98 5.34 11.56 -1.72
N GLN A 99 5.91 10.37 -1.90
CA GLN A 99 7.35 10.19 -2.00
C GLN A 99 7.93 10.94 -3.20
N ARG A 100 7.27 10.84 -4.37
CA ARG A 100 7.66 11.59 -5.57
C ARG A 100 7.67 13.10 -5.32
N ARG A 101 6.58 13.65 -4.74
CA ARG A 101 6.49 15.08 -4.39
C ARG A 101 7.57 15.52 -3.42
N THR A 102 7.91 14.67 -2.45
CA THR A 102 8.98 14.94 -1.48
C THR A 102 10.32 15.12 -2.20
N VAL A 103 10.63 14.26 -3.17
CA VAL A 103 11.85 14.38 -4.00
C VAL A 103 11.81 15.64 -4.87
N GLU A 104 10.66 15.98 -5.46
CA GLU A 104 10.49 17.20 -6.25
C GLU A 104 10.76 18.46 -5.41
N ILE A 105 10.19 18.56 -4.20
CA ILE A 105 10.44 19.68 -3.29
C ILE A 105 11.91 19.75 -2.88
N GLN A 106 12.54 18.60 -2.62
CA GLN A 106 13.97 18.54 -2.29
C GLN A 106 14.85 19.04 -3.45
N ASN A 107 14.49 18.71 -4.69
CA ASN A 107 15.17 19.21 -5.88
C ASN A 107 15.01 20.73 -6.02
N LEU A 108 13.81 21.27 -5.83
CA LEU A 108 13.55 22.71 -5.83
C LEU A 108 14.38 23.43 -4.75
N LEU A 109 14.42 22.87 -3.54
CA LEU A 109 15.23 23.40 -2.44
C LEU A 109 16.72 23.44 -2.81
N ARG A 110 17.24 22.39 -3.45
CA ARG A 110 18.63 22.31 -3.92
C ARG A 110 18.93 23.40 -4.94
N LEU A 111 18.05 23.57 -5.93
CA LEU A 111 18.19 24.58 -6.98
C LEU A 111 18.18 25.99 -6.39
N GLU A 112 17.22 26.29 -5.51
CA GLU A 112 17.12 27.61 -4.88
C GLU A 112 18.34 27.91 -4.01
N THR A 113 18.86 26.91 -3.31
CA THR A 113 20.09 27.04 -2.50
C THR A 113 21.33 27.25 -3.38
N GLN A 114 21.37 26.69 -4.59
CA GLN A 114 22.45 26.94 -5.55
C GLN A 114 22.36 28.35 -6.12
N LYS A 115 21.15 28.80 -6.49
CA LYS A 115 20.91 30.18 -6.95
C LYS A 115 21.30 31.20 -5.89
N MET A 116 20.90 30.99 -4.64
CA MET A 116 21.29 31.84 -3.52
C MET A 116 22.81 31.92 -3.34
N ARG A 117 23.52 30.78 -3.44
CA ARG A 117 24.99 30.75 -3.37
C ARG A 117 25.66 31.51 -4.51
N ALA A 118 25.16 31.35 -5.74
CA ALA A 118 25.67 32.07 -6.90
C ALA A 118 25.48 33.59 -6.73
N ALA A 119 24.28 34.03 -6.34
CA ALA A 119 23.98 35.44 -6.08
C ALA A 119 24.84 36.00 -4.93
N ALA A 120 25.07 35.23 -3.86
CA ALA A 120 25.92 35.65 -2.75
C ALA A 120 27.40 35.83 -3.16
N ASN A 121 27.90 34.93 -4.01
CA ASN A 121 29.26 35.03 -4.56
C ASN A 121 29.41 36.27 -5.45
N GLU A 122 28.44 36.51 -6.34
CA GLU A 122 28.43 37.70 -7.19
C GLU A 122 28.35 38.98 -6.35
N PHE A 123 27.51 39.00 -5.32
CA PHE A 123 27.39 40.12 -4.39
C PHE A 123 28.71 40.43 -3.69
N SER A 124 29.42 39.41 -3.20
CA SER A 124 30.75 39.59 -2.60
C SER A 124 31.78 40.12 -3.59
N ASN A 125 31.76 39.64 -4.83
CA ASN A 125 32.68 40.10 -5.87
C ASN A 125 32.43 41.57 -6.25
N LEU A 126 31.18 41.97 -6.42
CA LEU A 126 30.82 43.37 -6.68
C LEU A 126 31.15 44.27 -5.50
N HIS A 127 31.03 43.78 -4.27
CA HIS A 127 31.43 44.55 -3.09
C HIS A 127 32.94 44.79 -3.04
N LYS A 128 33.76 43.85 -3.52
CA LYS A 128 35.22 44.04 -3.69
C LYS A 128 35.54 45.06 -4.78
N ILE A 129 34.80 45.02 -5.89
CA ILE A 129 34.94 46.01 -6.98
C ILE A 129 34.57 47.41 -6.49
N ARG A 130 33.47 47.54 -5.72
CA ARG A 130 33.07 48.78 -5.06
C ARG A 130 34.19 49.32 -4.17
N GLN A 131 34.77 48.47 -3.32
CA GLN A 131 35.90 48.85 -2.46
C GLN A 131 37.12 49.29 -3.27
N ALA A 132 37.47 48.56 -4.33
CA ALA A 132 38.58 48.93 -5.23
C ALA A 132 38.34 50.30 -5.90
N SER A 133 37.11 50.56 -6.38
CA SER A 133 36.73 51.84 -6.96
C SER A 133 36.87 52.99 -5.96
N LEU A 134 36.41 52.81 -4.72
CA LEU A 134 36.58 53.81 -3.66
C LEU A 134 38.05 54.05 -3.33
N ALA A 135 38.86 52.98 -3.31
CA ALA A 135 40.27 53.05 -2.96
C ALA A 135 41.09 53.81 -4.02
N LEU A 136 40.73 53.72 -5.31
CA LEU A 136 41.38 54.48 -6.39
C LEU A 136 41.32 56.01 -6.21
N ASN A 137 40.39 56.51 -5.39
CA ASN A 137 40.25 57.94 -5.05
C ASN A 137 41.25 58.40 -3.97
N VAL A 138 41.99 57.48 -3.34
CA VAL A 138 43.01 57.75 -2.33
C VAL A 138 44.39 57.46 -2.92
N TRP A 139 45.42 58.16 -2.43
CA TRP A 139 46.80 57.88 -2.85
C TRP A 139 47.22 56.45 -2.49
N GLN A 140 47.88 55.76 -3.44
CA GLN A 140 48.35 54.37 -3.29
C GLN A 140 49.60 54.10 -4.15
N PRO A 141 50.41 53.08 -3.80
CA PRO A 141 51.48 52.57 -4.67
C PRO A 141 50.96 52.08 -6.03
N GLU A 142 51.74 52.30 -7.09
CA GLU A 142 51.33 52.02 -8.47
C GLU A 142 50.92 50.56 -8.68
N VAL A 143 51.67 49.61 -8.10
CA VAL A 143 51.36 48.16 -8.21
C VAL A 143 49.95 47.81 -7.71
N ILE A 144 49.50 48.46 -6.63
CA ILE A 144 48.17 48.24 -6.06
C ILE A 144 47.12 48.96 -6.90
N ARG A 145 47.42 50.19 -7.34
CA ARG A 145 46.57 51.00 -8.20
C ARG A 145 46.28 50.31 -9.54
N SER A 146 47.29 49.73 -10.21
CA SER A 146 47.12 49.04 -11.49
C SER A 146 46.16 47.84 -11.36
N ARG A 147 46.32 47.03 -10.31
CA ARG A 147 45.45 45.88 -10.03
C ARG A 147 44.01 46.29 -9.74
N GLN A 148 43.79 47.32 -8.91
CA GLN A 148 42.46 47.85 -8.60
C GLN A 148 41.79 48.46 -9.83
N LYS A 149 42.54 49.19 -10.65
CA LYS A 149 42.07 49.77 -11.90
C LYS A 149 41.61 48.69 -12.88
N GLN A 150 42.41 47.63 -13.08
CA GLN A 150 42.02 46.49 -13.91
C GLN A 150 40.73 45.81 -13.40
N MET A 151 40.59 45.61 -12.09
CA MET A 151 39.37 45.01 -11.51
C MET A 151 38.11 45.85 -11.77
N VAL A 152 38.22 47.19 -11.71
CA VAL A 152 37.10 48.10 -11.93
C VAL A 152 36.76 48.20 -13.42
N GLU A 153 37.77 48.29 -14.30
CA GLU A 153 37.58 48.36 -15.76
C GLU A 153 36.94 47.09 -16.35
N GLN A 154 37.18 45.93 -15.74
CA GLN A 154 36.53 44.67 -16.12
C GLN A 154 35.04 44.60 -15.73
N CYS A 155 34.54 45.53 -14.92
CA CYS A 155 33.14 45.57 -14.52
C CYS A 155 32.31 46.41 -15.52
N SER A 156 31.49 45.75 -16.32
CA SER A 156 30.65 46.39 -17.35
C SER A 156 29.31 46.93 -16.84
N VAL A 157 28.94 46.62 -15.60
CA VAL A 157 27.61 46.91 -15.04
C VAL A 157 27.72 47.96 -13.93
N PRO A 158 26.79 48.92 -13.83
CA PRO A 158 26.75 49.83 -12.69
C PRO A 158 26.65 49.06 -11.37
N VAL A 159 27.68 49.22 -10.52
CA VAL A 159 27.89 48.38 -9.33
C VAL A 159 26.76 48.54 -8.32
N GLU A 160 26.30 49.76 -8.05
CA GLU A 160 25.27 50.03 -7.04
C GLU A 160 23.90 49.45 -7.41
N SER A 161 23.49 49.56 -8.68
CA SER A 161 22.20 49.01 -9.12
C SER A 161 22.21 47.48 -9.11
N ARG A 162 23.32 46.86 -9.53
CA ARG A 162 23.45 45.39 -9.49
C ARG A 162 23.53 44.85 -8.06
N LEU A 163 24.23 45.55 -7.16
CA LEU A 163 24.24 45.20 -5.73
C LEU A 163 22.83 45.22 -5.13
N HIS A 164 22.04 46.26 -5.43
CA HIS A 164 20.66 46.33 -4.95
C HIS A 164 19.78 45.21 -5.54
N SER A 165 19.92 44.90 -6.84
CA SER A 165 19.25 43.75 -7.47
C SER A 165 19.56 42.44 -6.75
N LEU A 166 20.85 42.17 -6.51
CA LEU A 166 21.31 40.96 -5.85
C LEU A 166 20.84 40.87 -4.39
N GLU A 167 20.78 41.99 -3.68
CA GLU A 167 20.22 42.03 -2.33
C GLU A 167 18.75 41.59 -2.32
N MET A 168 17.96 42.07 -3.28
CA MET A 168 16.56 41.67 -3.43
C MET A 168 16.42 40.21 -3.87
N GLU A 169 17.26 39.74 -4.78
CA GLU A 169 17.33 38.33 -5.18
C GLU A 169 17.65 37.42 -3.98
N LEU A 170 18.61 37.79 -3.14
CA LEU A 170 18.97 37.03 -1.93
C LEU A 170 17.81 36.98 -0.92
N LYS A 171 17.11 38.09 -0.72
CA LYS A 171 15.90 38.15 0.13
C LYS A 171 14.81 37.22 -0.41
N LEU A 172 14.59 37.24 -1.72
CA LEU A 172 13.61 36.37 -2.38
C LEU A 172 14.00 34.88 -2.24
N CYS A 173 15.25 34.52 -2.54
CA CYS A 173 15.74 33.15 -2.40
C CYS A 173 15.56 32.65 -0.97
N LYS A 174 15.88 33.48 0.03
CA LYS A 174 15.69 33.14 1.45
C LYS A 174 14.22 32.87 1.78
N HIS A 175 13.30 33.69 1.26
CA HIS A 175 11.87 33.49 1.43
C HIS A 175 11.40 32.18 0.78
N GLN A 176 11.79 31.94 -0.48
CA GLN A 176 11.45 30.73 -1.23
C GLN A 176 11.98 29.45 -0.56
N ILE A 177 13.24 29.46 -0.09
CA ILE A 177 13.84 28.36 0.68
C ILE A 177 13.03 28.08 1.95
N SER A 178 12.60 29.11 2.67
CA SER A 178 11.74 28.94 3.85
C SER A 178 10.40 28.28 3.49
N GLY A 179 9.77 28.72 2.40
CA GLY A 179 8.55 28.12 1.85
C GLY A 179 8.73 26.65 1.50
N PHE A 180 9.77 26.30 0.75
CA PHE A 180 10.07 24.91 0.39
C PHE A 180 10.39 24.04 1.61
N LYS A 181 11.14 24.56 2.60
CA LYS A 181 11.39 23.83 3.86
C LYS A 181 10.11 23.51 4.62
N LYS A 182 9.15 24.45 4.64
CA LYS A 182 7.84 24.22 5.25
C LYS A 182 7.07 23.16 4.47
N ALA A 183 6.95 23.32 3.15
CA ALA A 183 6.26 22.36 2.28
C ALA A 183 6.84 20.95 2.39
N TYR A 184 8.16 20.83 2.51
CA TYR A 184 8.85 19.55 2.71
C TYR A 184 8.45 18.88 4.03
N ARG A 185 8.43 19.62 5.14
CA ARG A 185 8.00 19.09 6.44
C ARG A 185 6.53 18.66 6.42
N ASP A 186 5.67 19.48 5.83
CA ASP A 186 4.24 19.20 5.72
C ASP A 186 4.00 17.94 4.87
N GLU A 187 4.76 17.75 3.78
CA GLU A 187 4.63 16.58 2.90
C GLU A 187 5.18 15.31 3.55
N ILE A 188 6.27 15.39 4.33
CA ILE A 188 6.75 14.27 5.16
C ILE A 188 5.69 13.85 6.17
N GLN A 189 5.06 14.81 6.86
CA GLN A 189 4.04 14.49 7.85
C GLN A 189 2.86 13.77 7.19
N ARG A 190 2.39 14.26 6.04
CA ARG A 190 1.33 13.61 5.25
C ARG A 190 1.72 12.21 4.77
N LEU A 191 2.97 12.04 4.34
CA LEU A 191 3.50 10.74 3.93
C LEU A 191 3.45 9.75 5.10
N GLU A 192 3.82 10.19 6.30
CA GLU A 192 3.84 9.31 7.48
C GLU A 192 2.43 8.94 7.94
N THR A 193 1.47 9.88 7.89
CA THR A 193 0.05 9.58 8.12
C THR A 193 -0.46 8.56 7.11
N ALA A 194 -0.15 8.71 5.81
CA ALA A 194 -0.57 7.74 4.79
C ALA A 194 0.05 6.34 5.00
N LYS A 195 1.29 6.26 5.49
CA LYS A 195 1.91 4.98 5.89
C LYS A 195 1.21 4.34 7.09
N GLN A 196 0.82 5.13 8.09
CA GLN A 196 0.07 4.64 9.25
C GLN A 196 -1.31 4.11 8.84
N GLU A 197 -2.00 4.81 7.93
CA GLU A 197 -3.26 4.34 7.34
C GLU A 197 -3.07 3.03 6.56
N LEU A 198 -1.99 2.92 5.77
CA LEU A 198 -1.71 1.66 5.09
C LEU A 198 -1.40 0.53 6.09
N ALA A 199 -0.69 0.81 7.17
CA ALA A 199 -0.40 -0.17 8.22
C ALA A 199 -1.69 -0.66 8.91
N SER A 200 -2.62 0.25 9.21
CA SER A 200 -3.92 -0.11 9.79
C SER A 200 -4.79 -0.90 8.82
N LEU A 201 -4.73 -0.60 7.52
CA LEU A 201 -5.39 -1.40 6.48
C LEU A 201 -4.73 -2.78 6.31
N LYS A 202 -3.41 -2.89 6.40
CA LYS A 202 -2.71 -4.19 6.28
C LYS A 202 -2.97 -5.10 7.48
N TYR A 203 -3.23 -4.54 8.66
CA TYR A 203 -3.65 -5.29 9.84
C TYR A 203 -5.03 -5.90 9.60
N HIS A 204 -5.09 -7.22 9.42
CA HIS A 204 -6.35 -7.95 9.32
C HIS A 204 -6.43 -8.98 10.45
N PRO A 205 -7.29 -8.76 11.47
CA PRO A 205 -7.41 -9.64 12.64
C PRO A 205 -7.76 -11.10 12.36
N LEU A 206 -8.10 -11.44 11.10
CA LEU A 206 -8.53 -12.77 10.67
C LEU A 206 -7.71 -13.28 9.45
N ARG A 207 -6.55 -12.69 9.14
CA ARG A 207 -5.75 -13.05 7.93
C ARG A 207 -4.95 -14.34 8.06
N ASP A 208 -4.74 -14.84 9.26
CA ASP A 208 -3.90 -16.02 9.49
C ASP A 208 -4.56 -17.36 9.17
N TYR A 209 -5.69 -17.36 8.45
CA TYR A 209 -6.27 -18.60 7.89
C TYR A 209 -5.89 -18.88 6.43
N LYS A 210 -5.04 -18.05 5.82
CA LYS A 210 -4.49 -18.30 4.47
C LYS A 210 -2.97 -18.13 4.42
N SER A 211 -2.26 -18.90 5.23
CA SER A 211 -0.91 -19.35 4.88
C SER A 211 -1.02 -20.75 4.27
N THR A 212 -1.48 -20.79 3.03
CA THR A 212 -1.32 -21.95 2.14
C THR A 212 -0.96 -21.38 0.78
N ASP A 213 0.17 -20.69 0.74
CA ASP A 213 0.91 -20.31 -0.47
C ASP A 213 2.33 -19.91 -0.01
N ILE A 214 3.02 -20.87 0.62
CA ILE A 214 4.48 -20.95 0.56
C ILE A 214 4.77 -22.35 0.05
N CYS A 215 4.74 -22.49 -1.26
CA CYS A 215 5.50 -23.52 -1.97
C CYS A 215 5.82 -22.98 -3.37
N GLU A 216 6.64 -21.93 -3.42
CA GLU A 216 7.56 -21.75 -4.54
C GLU A 216 8.92 -22.27 -4.08
N GLY A 217 9.36 -23.38 -4.69
CA GLY A 217 10.69 -23.94 -4.48
C GLY A 217 10.69 -25.39 -4.00
N GLY A 218 10.19 -26.32 -4.81
CA GLY A 218 10.34 -27.75 -4.55
C GLY A 218 9.64 -28.60 -5.60
N GLU A 219 10.38 -29.00 -6.62
CA GLU A 219 9.99 -30.01 -7.59
C GLU A 219 9.30 -31.22 -6.93
N CYS A 220 8.10 -31.57 -7.41
CA CYS A 220 7.78 -32.99 -7.50
C CYS A 220 6.83 -33.27 -8.67
N ASN A 221 7.46 -33.44 -9.83
CA ASN A 221 6.97 -34.35 -10.84
C ASN A 221 6.70 -35.72 -10.19
N LYS A 222 5.46 -36.21 -10.31
CA LYS A 222 5.18 -37.60 -10.72
C LYS A 222 3.69 -37.78 -10.99
N ARG A 223 3.36 -37.67 -12.28
CA ARG A 223 2.21 -38.28 -12.93
C ARG A 223 2.07 -39.74 -12.49
N ARG A 224 0.87 -40.19 -12.13
CA ARG A 224 0.44 -41.58 -12.37
C ARG A 224 -1.03 -41.63 -12.79
N LYS A 225 -1.26 -41.59 -14.10
CA LYS A 225 -2.42 -42.21 -14.73
C LYS A 225 -2.29 -43.72 -14.51
N LYS A 226 -3.33 -44.35 -13.95
CA LYS A 226 -3.42 -45.81 -13.87
C LYS A 226 -3.73 -46.36 -15.26
N LEU A 227 -2.81 -47.12 -15.84
CA LEU A 227 -3.09 -48.03 -16.95
C LEU A 227 -2.98 -49.45 -16.40
N LYS A 228 -4.05 -50.24 -16.55
CA LYS A 228 -4.09 -51.66 -16.19
C LYS A 228 -3.41 -52.44 -17.31
N PHE A 229 -2.47 -53.31 -16.97
CA PHE A 229 -2.03 -54.40 -17.85
C PHE A 229 -2.12 -55.70 -17.06
N TRP A 230 -2.71 -56.73 -17.67
CA TRP A 230 -2.95 -58.06 -17.11
C TRP A 230 -1.84 -59.02 -17.56
N ILE A 231 -1.36 -59.87 -16.63
CA ILE A 231 -1.10 -61.34 -16.77
C ILE A 231 0.00 -61.76 -17.79
N ASN A 232 1.01 -62.60 -17.52
CA ASN A 232 1.30 -63.68 -16.55
C ASN A 232 2.82 -63.93 -16.49
N ALA A 233 3.32 -64.48 -15.38
CA ALA A 233 4.51 -65.35 -15.32
C ALA A 233 4.20 -66.48 -14.33
N PRO A 234 4.69 -67.71 -14.55
CA PRO A 234 5.92 -68.16 -13.86
C PRO A 234 6.86 -68.96 -14.82
N ASP A 235 8.16 -68.67 -14.87
CA ASP A 235 9.29 -69.18 -14.03
C ASP A 235 9.86 -70.52 -14.56
N PRO A 236 11.08 -70.96 -14.18
CA PRO A 236 12.36 -70.56 -14.75
C PRO A 236 13.17 -71.83 -15.15
N ASP A 237 14.51 -71.72 -15.17
CA ASP A 237 15.55 -72.72 -15.48
C ASP A 237 16.09 -72.58 -16.91
N GLY A 238 17.32 -72.15 -17.19
CA GLY A 238 18.55 -72.14 -16.40
C GLY A 238 19.50 -73.23 -16.90
N ASN A 239 20.36 -72.92 -17.89
CA ASN A 239 21.81 -73.17 -17.83
C ASN A 239 22.55 -72.96 -19.17
N HIS A 240 23.80 -72.49 -19.01
CA HIS A 240 25.03 -72.64 -19.80
C HIS A 240 24.98 -73.71 -20.93
N HIS A 241 25.45 -73.46 -22.15
CA HIS A 241 26.75 -72.96 -22.59
C HIS A 241 26.68 -72.29 -23.97
#